data_AF-A0A937ALB4-F1
#
_entry.id   AF-A0A937ALB4-F1
#
_cell.length_a   1.000
_cell.length_b   1.000
_cell.length_c   1.000
_cell.angle_alpha   90.00
_cell.angle_beta   90.00
_cell.angle_gamma   90.00
#
_symmetry.space_group_name_H-M   'P 1'
#
loop_
_entity.id
_entity.type
_entity.pdbx_description
1 polymer ?
#
loop_
_entity_poly.entity_id
_entity_poly.type
_entity_poly.pdbx_seq_one_letter_code
_entity_poly.pdbx_strand_id
1 'polypeptide(L)'
;MMTCKEVLDFLMAYIDNELPTDQRDDFDRHLKVCPSCVNYMKSYRETVRLSRESALPAAGEVECEGSVPAEMIEAVRHAIRHAAAREKK
;
A
#
# COMPACT_ATOMS: atom_id res chain seq x y z
N MET A 1 20.98 -3.15 -15.86
CA MET A 1 21.17 -2.67 -14.48
C MET A 1 20.09 -1.63 -14.25
N MET A 2 19.22 -1.81 -13.26
CA MET A 2 18.19 -0.81 -12.96
C MET A 2 18.83 0.41 -12.30
N THR A 3 18.33 1.59 -12.64
CA THR A 3 18.65 2.85 -11.96
C THR A 3 18.07 2.88 -10.56
N CYS A 4 18.60 3.76 -9.70
CA CYS A 4 18.04 3.97 -8.36
C CYS A 4 16.56 4.33 -8.41
N LYS A 5 16.14 5.13 -9.41
CA LYS A 5 14.74 5.53 -9.57
C LYS A 5 13.84 4.35 -9.91
N GLU A 6 14.22 3.51 -10.88
CA GLU A 6 13.44 2.35 -11.28
C GLU A 6 13.23 1.36 -10.11
N VAL A 7 14.25 1.16 -9.28
CA VAL A 7 14.13 0.32 -8.08
C VAL A 7 13.14 0.92 -7.08
N LEU A 8 13.21 2.22 -6.81
CA LEU A 8 12.29 2.87 -5.88
C LEU A 8 10.86 2.87 -6.39
N ASP A 9 10.65 3.13 -7.68
CA ASP A 9 9.31 3.11 -8.30
C ASP A 9 8.70 1.69 -8.21
N PHE A 10 9.50 0.64 -8.44
CA PHE A 10 9.07 -0.75 -8.26
C PHE A 10 8.63 -1.04 -6.81
N LEU A 11 9.41 -0.58 -5.82
CA LEU A 11 9.12 -0.82 -4.41
C LEU A 11 7.88 -0.05 -3.93
N MET A 12 7.65 1.18 -4.43
CA MET A 12 6.41 1.90 -4.18
C MET A 12 5.21 1.17 -4.78
N ALA A 13 5.29 0.78 -6.05
CA ALA A 13 4.24 0.00 -6.71
C ALA A 13 3.94 -1.32 -5.98
N TYR A 14 4.96 -1.97 -5.41
CA TYR A 14 4.76 -3.15 -4.58
C TYR A 14 3.97 -2.83 -3.29
N ILE A 15 4.31 -1.75 -2.59
CA ILE A 15 3.61 -1.29 -1.38
C ILE A 15 2.15 -0.93 -1.68
N ASP A 16 1.92 -0.23 -2.79
CA ASP A 16 0.59 0.26 -3.17
C ASP A 16 -0.27 -0.82 -3.87
N ASN A 17 0.27 -2.03 -4.04
CA ASN A 17 -0.36 -3.17 -4.73
C ASN A 17 -0.67 -2.90 -6.22
N GLU A 18 0.17 -2.12 -6.88
CA GLU A 18 0.02 -1.73 -8.28
C GLU A 18 0.91 -2.55 -9.24
N LEU A 19 1.75 -3.44 -8.70
CA LEU A 19 2.53 -4.36 -9.54
C LEU A 19 1.62 -5.37 -10.25
N PRO A 20 1.93 -5.72 -11.51
CA PRO A 20 1.39 -6.90 -12.17
C PRO A 20 1.55 -8.16 -11.29
N THR A 21 0.56 -9.05 -11.34
CA THR A 21 0.46 -10.22 -10.45
C THR A 21 1.71 -11.11 -10.51
N ASP A 22 2.24 -11.33 -11.72
CA ASP A 22 3.47 -12.11 -11.96
C ASP A 22 4.69 -11.50 -11.25
N GLN A 23 4.89 -10.19 -11.39
CA GLN A 23 6.00 -9.48 -10.76
C GLN A 23 5.87 -9.45 -9.23
N ARG A 24 4.65 -9.28 -8.73
CA ARG A 24 4.36 -9.32 -7.29
C ARG A 24 4.65 -10.71 -6.71
N ASP A 25 4.19 -11.77 -7.36
CA ASP A 25 4.41 -13.15 -6.90
C ASP A 25 5.89 -13.51 -6.85
N ASP A 26 6.67 -13.09 -7.85
CA ASP A 26 8.11 -13.31 -7.87
C ASP A 26 8.82 -12.52 -6.77
N PHE A 27 8.42 -11.28 -6.50
CA PHE A 27 8.99 -10.50 -5.40
C PHE A 27 8.58 -11.04 -4.04
N ASP A 28 7.35 -11.50 -3.86
CA ASP A 28 6.89 -12.18 -2.64
C ASP A 28 7.68 -13.48 -2.41
N ARG A 29 8.01 -14.22 -3.47
CA ARG A 29 8.91 -15.39 -3.37
C ARG A 29 10.32 -14.98 -2.93
N HIS A 30 10.85 -13.87 -3.45
CA HIS A 30 12.14 -13.35 -3.05
C HIS A 30 12.17 -12.96 -1.56
N LEU A 31 11.14 -12.27 -1.06
CA LEU A 31 11.04 -11.87 0.34
C LEU A 31 10.97 -13.07 1.30
N LYS A 32 10.51 -14.24 0.85
CA LYS A 32 10.52 -15.48 1.66
C LYS A 32 11.92 -16.06 1.88
N VAL A 33 12.90 -15.74 1.03
CA VAL A 33 14.23 -16.37 1.03
C VAL A 33 15.37 -15.39 1.30
N CYS A 34 15.11 -14.09 1.32
CA CYS A 34 16.14 -13.05 1.41
C CYS A 34 15.95 -12.14 2.64
N PRO A 35 16.61 -12.43 3.78
CA PRO A 35 16.47 -11.64 5.00
C PRO A 35 16.88 -10.17 4.85
N SER A 36 17.87 -9.86 4.01
CA SER A 36 18.31 -8.48 3.77
C SER A 36 17.23 -7.65 3.09
N CYS A 37 16.53 -8.22 2.10
CA CYS A 37 15.42 -7.55 1.42
C CYS A 37 14.20 -7.41 2.32
N VAL A 38 13.93 -8.38 3.21
CA VAL A 38 12.90 -8.23 4.26
C VAL A 38 13.23 -7.06 5.18
N ASN A 39 14.48 -6.97 5.65
CA ASN A 39 14.90 -5.87 6.52
C ASN A 39 14.85 -4.51 5.80
N TYR A 40 15.27 -4.48 4.53
CA TYR A 40 15.18 -3.28 3.71
C TYR A 40 13.72 -2.83 3.54
N MET A 41 12.80 -3.76 3.20
CA MET A 41 11.37 -3.46 3.09
C MET A 41 10.76 -2.95 4.40
N LYS A 42 11.24 -3.42 5.55
CA LYS A 42 10.82 -2.90 6.86
C LYS A 42 11.19 -1.42 7.00
N SER A 43 12.45 -1.08 6.73
CA SER A 43 12.91 0.32 6.78
C SER A 43 12.21 1.19 5.74
N TYR A 44 12.03 0.68 4.52
CA TYR A 44 11.39 1.42 3.44
C TYR A 44 9.92 1.73 3.73
N ARG A 45 9.16 0.77 4.26
CA ARG A 45 7.78 1.00 4.72
C ARG A 45 7.70 2.06 5.80
N GLU A 46 8.66 2.07 6.72
CA GLU A 46 8.75 3.09 7.77
C GLU A 46 9.05 4.48 7.19
N THR A 47 9.96 4.57 6.21
CA THR A 47 10.20 5.81 5.48
C THR A 47 8.93 6.33 4.81
N VAL A 48 8.20 5.46 4.09
CA VAL A 48 6.92 5.85 3.46
C VAL A 48 5.89 6.32 4.49
N ARG A 49 5.77 5.63 5.63
CA ARG A 49 4.86 6.03 6.72
C ARG A 49 5.20 7.42 7.24
N LEU A 50 6.46 7.66 7.62
CA LEU A 50 6.94 8.95 8.11
C LEU A 50 6.77 10.05 7.07
N SER A 51 7.06 9.77 5.79
CA SER A 51 6.84 10.72 4.70
C SER A 51 5.37 11.11 4.56
N ARG A 52 4.44 10.13 4.58
CA ARG A 52 3.00 10.39 4.50
C ARG A 52 2.49 11.21 5.70
N GLU A 53 2.97 10.92 6.91
CA GLU A 53 2.65 11.68 8.12
C GLU A 53 3.18 13.12 8.06
N SER A 54 4.39 13.32 7.53
CA SER A 54 4.98 14.64 7.37
C SER A 54 4.40 15.47 6.22
N ALA A 55 3.77 14.81 5.24
CA ALA A 55 3.12 15.45 4.11
C ALA A 55 1.73 16.02 4.46
N LEU A 56 1.15 15.64 5.60
CA LEU A 56 0.02 16.36 6.17
C LEU A 56 0.50 17.75 6.57
N PRO A 57 -0.20 18.83 6.19
CA PRO A 57 0.22 20.16 6.59
C PRO A 57 0.29 20.22 8.11
N ALA A 58 1.36 20.84 8.61
CA ALA A 58 1.60 21.02 10.03
C ALA A 58 0.38 21.71 10.65
N ALA A 59 -0.47 20.94 11.34
CA ALA A 59 -1.64 21.39 12.11
C ALA A 59 -2.19 22.76 11.64
N GLY A 60 -2.68 22.80 10.40
CA GLY A 60 -3.05 24.04 9.73
C GLY A 60 -3.80 23.73 8.44
N GLU A 61 -5.08 23.46 8.61
CA GLU A 61 -6.14 23.62 7.60
C GLU A 61 -5.87 22.93 6.25
N VAL A 62 -6.01 21.60 6.20
CA VAL A 62 -6.72 21.03 5.04
C VAL A 62 -8.20 21.15 5.38
N GLU A 63 -8.85 22.19 4.85
CA GLU A 63 -10.29 22.16 4.65
C GLU A 63 -10.57 21.07 3.61
N CYS A 64 -10.64 19.81 4.07
CA CYS A 64 -11.27 18.76 3.28
C CYS A 64 -12.76 19.07 3.27
N GLU A 65 -13.22 19.96 2.39
CA GLU A 65 -14.65 20.13 2.13
C GLU A 65 -15.15 18.86 1.44
N GLY A 66 -15.41 17.84 2.25
CA GLY A 66 -15.66 16.48 1.79
C GLY A 66 -15.14 15.44 2.77
N SER A 67 -15.76 15.36 3.95
CA SER A 67 -15.75 14.11 4.69
C SER A 67 -16.33 13.01 3.78
N VAL A 68 -15.67 11.85 3.71
CA VAL A 68 -16.20 10.70 2.97
C VAL A 68 -17.62 10.41 3.49
N PRO A 69 -18.67 10.47 2.65
CA PRO A 69 -20.04 10.28 3.11
C PRO A 69 -20.23 8.93 3.81
N ALA A 70 -20.96 8.92 4.93
CA ALA A 70 -21.18 7.70 5.72
C ALA A 70 -21.79 6.56 4.89
N GLU A 71 -22.68 6.90 3.95
CA GLU A 71 -23.28 5.95 3.00
C GLU A 71 -22.21 5.22 2.15
N MET A 72 -21.16 5.92 1.72
CA MET A 72 -20.07 5.32 0.94
C MET A 72 -19.25 4.34 1.80
N ILE A 73 -18.98 4.70 3.06
CA ILE A 73 -18.29 3.82 4.01
C ILE A 73 -19.12 2.55 4.26
N GLU A 74 -20.43 2.67 4.49
CA GLU A 74 -21.28 1.51 4.75
C GLU A 74 -21.44 0.63 3.50
N ALA A 75 -21.51 1.23 2.31
CA ALA A 75 -21.52 0.50 1.06
C ALA A 75 -20.26 -0.38 0.88
N VAL A 76 -19.07 0.15 1.17
CA VAL A 76 -17.82 -0.64 1.14
C VAL A 76 -17.85 -1.76 2.17
N ARG A 77 -18.27 -1.48 3.41
CA ARG A 77 -18.38 -2.50 4.47
C ARG A 77 -19.34 -3.62 4.07
N HIS A 78 -20.47 -3.28 3.47
CA HIS A 78 -21.43 -4.25 2.95
C HIS A 78 -20.81 -5.10 1.82
N ALA A 79 -20.16 -4.47 0.84
CA ALA A 79 -19.49 -5.18 -0.25
C ALA A 79 -18.43 -6.17 0.24
N ILE A 80 -17.59 -5.77 1.21
CA ILE A 80 -16.56 -6.64 1.81
C ILE A 80 -17.21 -7.86 2.49
N ARG A 81 -18.28 -7.67 3.28
CA ARG A 81 -19.01 -8.78 3.94
C ARG A 81 -19.59 -9.79 2.93
N HIS A 82 -20.09 -9.31 1.79
CA HIS A 82 -20.64 -10.17 0.74
C HIS A 82 -19.58 -10.87 -0.10
N ALA A 83 -18.45 -10.22 -0.39
CA ALA A 83 -17.32 -10.87 -1.06
C ALA A 83 -16.80 -12.06 -0.25
N ALA A 84 -16.58 -11.86 1.05
CA ALA A 84 -16.15 -12.93 1.96
C ALA A 84 -17.17 -14.08 2.11
N ALA A 85 -18.46 -13.81 1.91
CA ALA A 85 -19.51 -14.84 1.92
C ALA A 85 -19.56 -15.63 0.60
N ARG A 86 -19.16 -15.03 -0.53
CA ARG A 86 -19.11 -15.69 -1.84
C ARG A 86 -17.91 -16.62 -2.00
N GLU A 87 -16.78 -16.33 -1.37
CA GLU A 87 -15.59 -17.20 -1.39
C GLU A 87 -15.73 -18.48 -0.56
N LYS A 88 -16.72 -18.55 0.33
CA LYS A 88 -17.01 -19.72 1.18
C LYS A 88 -17.99 -20.73 0.58
N LYS A 89 -18.56 -20.46 -0.59
CA LYS A 89 -19.53 -21.32 -1.29
C LYS A 89 -18.89 -21.97 -2.51
#